data_AF-A0A832Q9Y8-F1
#
_entry.id   AF-A0A832Q9Y8-F1
#
_cell.length_a   1.000
_cell.length_b   1.000
_cell.length_c   1.000
_cell.angle_alpha   90.00
_cell.angle_beta   90.00
_cell.angle_gamma   90.00
#
_symmetry.space_group_name_H-M   'P 1'
#
loop_
_entity.id
_entity.type
_entity.pdbx_description
1 polymer ?
#
loop_
_entity_poly.entity_id
_entity_poly.type
_entity_poly.pdbx_seq_one_letter_code
_entity_poly.pdbx_strand_id
1 'polypeptide(L)'
;QLDNKQHLELALELADLYVELAPQRPQGYTLRAVALSIAGNWRSVLAEFDRISRLGFKLEDMRLNSFMLGLGKFDVAVPAFEKRLQTNPLNPYNRGFLMIAYEIAGNRQRSRELYATGNALHGQWWGDHVEIVLSLGRQEPLPHVEELGFSEELEQLLHHLDDHERVRSDLLRRLAAVNSDNTELIYYAAVAAHIGEQQLALRLMRDAITNSWTNMLWTWLPVFDEVRADEAFYTLIDDFGVTEYWDRLGWPEVCPPQISRSSCQWQASAAW
;
A
#
# COMPACT_ATOMS: atom_id res chain seq x y z
N GLN A 1 21.10 -13.74 -5.85
CA GLN A 1 19.97 -12.79 -5.94
C GLN A 1 20.29 -11.62 -5.04
N LEU A 2 19.92 -10.40 -5.45
CA LEU A 2 20.05 -9.22 -4.59
C LEU A 2 18.90 -9.22 -3.58
N ASP A 3 19.15 -8.77 -2.35
CA ASP A 3 18.09 -8.50 -1.38
C ASP A 3 17.41 -7.13 -1.65
N ASN A 4 16.34 -6.82 -0.91
CA ASN A 4 15.58 -5.56 -1.10
C ASN A 4 16.44 -4.31 -0.86
N LYS A 5 17.37 -4.37 0.09
CA LYS A 5 18.27 -3.25 0.40
C LYS A 5 19.24 -3.01 -0.74
N GLN A 6 19.81 -4.07 -1.30
CA GLN A 6 20.70 -4.00 -2.45
C GLN A 6 19.97 -3.49 -3.70
N HIS A 7 18.71 -3.90 -3.92
CA HIS A 7 17.89 -3.35 -5.00
C HIS A 7 17.62 -1.85 -4.80
N LEU A 8 17.33 -1.41 -3.57
CA LEU A 8 17.14 0.00 -3.25
C LEU A 8 18.42 0.82 -3.47
N GLU A 9 19.57 0.34 -3.00
CA GLU A 9 20.87 0.97 -3.20
C GLU A 9 21.16 1.13 -4.71
N LEU A 10 21.01 0.06 -5.49
CA LEU A 10 21.19 0.11 -6.93
C LEU A 10 20.21 1.08 -7.62
N ALA A 11 18.95 1.12 -7.18
CA ALA A 11 17.96 2.05 -7.74
C ALA A 11 18.33 3.51 -7.47
N LEU A 12 18.88 3.82 -6.29
CA LEU A 12 19.38 5.16 -5.96
C LEU A 12 20.61 5.52 -6.79
N GLU A 13 21.59 4.62 -6.92
CA GLU A 13 22.78 4.82 -7.73
C GLU A 13 22.44 5.09 -9.20
N LEU A 14 21.54 4.31 -9.78
CA LEU A 14 21.08 4.51 -11.16
C LEU A 14 20.33 5.83 -11.33
N ALA A 15 19.54 6.24 -10.33
CA ALA A 15 18.85 7.53 -10.36
C ALA A 15 19.83 8.70 -10.29
N ASP A 16 20.86 8.61 -9.44
CA ASP A 16 21.90 9.62 -9.33
C ASP A 16 22.70 9.73 -10.64
N LEU A 17 23.10 8.59 -11.24
CA LEU A 17 23.73 8.57 -12.55
C LEU A 17 22.85 9.23 -13.63
N TYR A 18 21.53 8.98 -13.62
CA TYR A 18 20.63 9.62 -14.57
C TYR A 18 20.60 11.15 -14.38
N VAL A 19 20.55 11.61 -13.12
CA VAL A 19 20.56 13.04 -12.80
C VAL A 19 21.87 13.69 -13.26
N GLU A 20 23.01 13.02 -13.13
CA GLU A 20 24.30 13.50 -13.63
C GLU A 20 24.32 13.61 -15.15
N LEU A 21 23.82 12.59 -15.86
CA LEU A 21 23.82 12.55 -17.32
C LEU A 21 22.78 13.50 -17.95
N ALA A 22 21.67 13.77 -17.26
CA ALA A 22 20.56 14.55 -17.78
C ALA A 22 19.88 15.43 -16.69
N PRO A 23 20.57 16.45 -16.15
CA PRO A 23 20.09 17.22 -14.98
C PRO A 23 18.84 18.07 -15.26
N GLN A 24 18.51 18.33 -16.54
CA GLN A 24 17.32 19.08 -16.94
C GLN A 24 16.11 18.18 -17.22
N ARG A 25 16.24 16.86 -16.99
CA ARG A 25 15.20 15.86 -17.23
C ARG A 25 14.61 15.39 -15.89
N PRO A 26 13.29 15.41 -15.70
CA PRO A 26 12.66 15.05 -14.42
C PRO A 26 12.74 13.55 -14.11
N GLN A 27 13.05 12.71 -15.10
CA GLN A 27 13.01 11.25 -14.98
C GLN A 27 13.99 10.73 -13.92
N GLY A 28 15.20 11.27 -13.83
CA GLY A 28 16.18 10.86 -12.80
C GLY A 28 15.70 11.19 -11.39
N TYR A 29 15.21 12.43 -11.18
CA TYR A 29 14.61 12.84 -9.91
C TYR A 29 13.37 12.01 -9.56
N THR A 30 12.56 11.65 -10.55
CA THR A 30 11.38 10.78 -10.36
C THR A 30 11.80 9.39 -9.93
N LEU A 31 12.81 8.80 -10.57
CA LEU A 31 13.34 7.49 -10.21
C LEU A 31 13.90 7.50 -8.78
N ARG A 32 14.64 8.55 -8.42
CA ARG A 32 15.15 8.73 -7.06
C ARG A 32 14.02 8.87 -6.05
N ALA A 33 12.99 9.65 -6.36
CA ALA A 33 11.82 9.79 -5.51
C ALA A 33 11.07 8.47 -5.32
N VAL A 34 10.94 7.63 -6.36
CA VAL A 34 10.36 6.28 -6.25
C VAL A 34 11.20 5.42 -5.30
N ALA A 35 12.52 5.38 -5.47
CA ALA A 35 13.41 4.62 -4.59
C ALA A 35 13.31 5.10 -3.13
N LEU A 36 13.37 6.42 -2.90
CA LEU A 36 13.20 7.03 -1.58
C LEU A 36 11.83 6.74 -0.96
N SER A 37 10.78 6.61 -1.78
CA SER A 37 9.44 6.27 -1.32
C SER A 37 9.36 4.83 -0.79
N ILE A 38 10.11 3.90 -1.37
CA ILE A 38 10.22 2.51 -0.87
C ILE A 38 10.91 2.50 0.50
N ALA A 39 11.90 3.37 0.68
CA ALA A 39 12.60 3.56 1.95
C ALA A 39 11.80 4.36 3.00
N GLY A 40 10.60 4.85 2.67
CA GLY A 40 9.78 5.67 3.58
C GLY A 40 10.32 7.07 3.88
N ASN A 41 11.33 7.54 3.14
CA ASN A 41 11.93 8.86 3.35
C ASN A 41 11.12 9.95 2.67
N TRP A 42 9.91 10.22 3.19
CA TRP A 42 8.97 11.18 2.63
C TRP A 42 9.57 12.59 2.49
N ARG A 43 10.46 13.01 3.40
CA ARG A 43 11.14 14.31 3.33
C ARG A 43 11.98 14.43 2.06
N SER A 44 12.73 13.38 1.74
CA SER A 44 13.55 13.35 0.54
C SER A 44 12.68 13.23 -0.71
N VAL A 45 11.58 12.46 -0.66
CA VAL A 45 10.59 12.43 -1.75
C VAL A 45 10.05 13.83 -2.06
N LEU A 46 9.67 14.61 -1.04
CA LEU A 46 9.22 15.99 -1.23
C LEU A 46 10.32 16.91 -1.76
N ALA A 47 11.57 16.74 -1.32
CA ALA A 47 12.68 17.52 -1.83
C ALA A 47 12.91 17.26 -3.34
N GLU A 48 12.71 16.03 -3.80
CA GLU A 48 12.72 15.70 -5.23
C GLU A 48 11.53 16.34 -5.97
N PHE A 49 10.37 16.45 -5.33
CA PHE A 49 9.20 17.14 -5.92
C PHE A 49 9.45 18.63 -6.14
N ASP A 50 10.08 19.27 -5.17
CA ASP A 50 10.48 20.68 -5.29
C ASP A 50 11.52 20.87 -6.40
N ARG A 51 12.41 19.89 -6.62
CA ARG A 51 13.38 19.92 -7.75
C ARG A 51 12.65 19.78 -9.08
N ILE A 52 11.78 18.79 -9.22
CA ILE A 52 10.98 18.53 -10.43
C ILE A 52 10.11 19.74 -10.78
N SER A 53 9.46 20.34 -9.78
CA SER A 53 8.60 21.51 -9.96
C SER A 53 9.39 22.74 -10.41
N ARG A 54 10.60 22.96 -9.87
CA ARG A 54 11.51 24.04 -10.31
C ARG A 54 12.00 23.87 -11.75
N LEU A 55 12.05 22.63 -12.26
CA LEU A 55 12.31 22.34 -13.67
C LEU A 55 11.09 22.57 -14.58
N GLY A 56 9.95 22.99 -14.03
CA GLY A 56 8.72 23.30 -14.78
C GLY A 56 7.80 22.11 -15.03
N PHE A 57 8.04 20.96 -14.38
CA PHE A 57 7.22 19.76 -14.53
C PHE A 57 6.18 19.65 -13.41
N LYS A 58 4.99 19.15 -13.73
CA LYS A 58 3.91 18.96 -12.75
C LYS A 58 4.04 17.62 -12.05
N LEU A 59 3.71 17.58 -10.76
CA LEU A 59 3.74 16.35 -9.95
C LEU A 59 2.69 15.33 -10.36
N GLU A 60 1.53 15.77 -10.88
CA GLU A 60 0.48 14.88 -11.41
C GLU A 60 1.00 13.95 -12.52
N ASP A 61 1.99 14.42 -13.28
CA ASP A 61 2.63 13.67 -14.36
C ASP A 61 3.65 12.64 -13.82
N MET A 62 3.97 12.67 -12.51
CA MET A 62 4.95 11.81 -11.85
C MET A 62 4.29 10.57 -11.25
N ARG A 63 4.88 9.39 -11.45
CA ARG A 63 4.29 8.09 -11.08
C ARG A 63 4.39 7.75 -9.57
N LEU A 64 3.91 8.64 -8.70
CA LEU A 64 4.07 8.52 -7.23
C LEU A 64 2.76 8.53 -6.44
N ASN A 65 1.63 8.37 -7.12
CA ASN A 65 0.31 8.38 -6.46
C ASN A 65 0.11 7.18 -5.52
N SER A 66 0.82 6.06 -5.72
CA SER A 66 0.81 4.95 -4.75
C SER A 66 1.43 5.35 -3.40
N PHE A 67 2.43 6.22 -3.41
CA PHE A 67 2.98 6.81 -2.20
C PHE A 67 1.95 7.73 -1.51
N MET A 68 1.21 8.53 -2.29
CA MET A 68 0.13 9.36 -1.77
C MET A 68 -1.02 8.52 -1.17
N LEU A 69 -1.35 7.36 -1.75
CA LEU A 69 -2.29 6.41 -1.13
C LEU A 69 -1.80 5.93 0.23
N GLY A 70 -0.52 5.59 0.36
CA GLY A 70 0.08 5.24 1.65
C GLY A 70 -0.05 6.35 2.70
N LEU A 71 0.03 7.61 2.29
CA LEU A 71 -0.17 8.78 3.15
C LEU A 71 -1.65 9.14 3.39
N GLY A 72 -2.61 8.35 2.90
CA GLY A 72 -4.03 8.64 3.03
C GLY A 72 -4.56 9.80 2.17
N LYS A 73 -3.77 10.28 1.19
CA LYS A 73 -4.13 11.41 0.30
C LYS A 73 -4.94 10.94 -0.92
N PHE A 74 -6.15 10.41 -0.67
CA PHE A 74 -7.01 9.83 -1.70
C PHE A 74 -7.62 10.86 -2.65
N ASP A 75 -7.91 12.06 -2.13
CA ASP A 75 -8.38 13.24 -2.86
C ASP A 75 -7.46 13.60 -4.04
N VAL A 76 -6.15 13.40 -3.86
CA VAL A 76 -5.15 13.60 -4.91
C VAL A 76 -4.94 12.34 -5.76
N ALA A 77 -4.91 11.16 -5.12
CA ALA A 77 -4.55 9.93 -5.80
C ALA A 77 -5.64 9.43 -6.78
N VAL A 78 -6.93 9.48 -6.39
CA VAL A 78 -8.05 8.96 -7.20
C VAL A 78 -8.14 9.66 -8.56
N PRO A 79 -8.27 11.00 -8.66
CA PRO A 79 -8.41 11.67 -9.96
C PRO A 79 -7.18 11.45 -10.86
N ALA A 80 -6.00 11.34 -10.26
CA ALA A 80 -4.77 11.13 -10.99
C ALA A 80 -4.67 9.70 -11.57
N PHE A 81 -5.15 8.68 -10.86
CA PHE A 81 -5.25 7.32 -11.41
C PHE A 81 -6.34 7.19 -12.47
N GLU A 82 -7.50 7.83 -12.29
CA GLU A 82 -8.57 7.88 -13.31
C GLU A 82 -8.02 8.46 -14.63
N LYS A 83 -7.38 9.63 -14.57
CA LYS A 83 -6.74 10.28 -15.73
C LYS A 83 -5.72 9.37 -16.41
N ARG A 84 -4.91 8.64 -15.63
CA ARG A 84 -3.92 7.71 -16.19
C ARG A 84 -4.57 6.54 -16.91
N LEU A 85 -5.64 5.96 -16.38
CA LEU A 85 -6.36 4.89 -17.03
C LEU A 85 -7.12 5.37 -18.28
N GLN A 86 -7.56 6.62 -18.33
CA GLN A 86 -8.09 7.21 -19.56
C GLN A 86 -7.03 7.26 -20.67
N THR A 87 -5.79 7.62 -20.32
CA THR A 87 -4.68 7.69 -21.30
C THR A 87 -4.04 6.34 -21.64
N ASN A 88 -4.02 5.40 -20.68
CA ASN A 88 -3.45 4.07 -20.83
C ASN A 88 -4.34 3.05 -20.11
N PRO A 89 -5.42 2.59 -20.77
CA PRO A 89 -6.38 1.68 -20.16
C PRO A 89 -5.83 0.27 -19.96
N LEU A 90 -4.66 -0.08 -20.50
CA LEU A 90 -4.08 -1.41 -20.35
C LEU A 90 -3.13 -1.52 -19.16
N ASN A 91 -2.87 -0.43 -18.42
CA ASN A 91 -1.95 -0.49 -17.29
C ASN A 91 -2.56 -1.24 -16.07
N PRO A 92 -2.07 -2.44 -15.69
CA PRO A 92 -2.67 -3.22 -14.62
C PRO A 92 -2.43 -2.60 -13.23
N TYR A 93 -1.28 -1.94 -13.02
CA TYR A 93 -0.94 -1.34 -11.74
C TYR A 93 -1.80 -0.13 -11.42
N ASN A 94 -1.98 0.80 -12.38
CA ASN A 94 -2.85 1.96 -12.18
C ASN A 94 -4.29 1.52 -11.88
N ARG A 95 -4.74 0.41 -12.48
CA ARG A 95 -6.05 -0.17 -12.21
C ARG A 95 -6.14 -0.74 -10.80
N GLY A 96 -5.17 -1.55 -10.36
CA GLY A 96 -5.14 -2.09 -9.00
C GLY A 96 -5.04 -1.01 -7.93
N PHE A 97 -4.23 0.03 -8.13
CA PHE A 97 -4.16 1.16 -7.20
C PHE A 97 -5.48 1.94 -7.15
N LEU A 98 -6.18 2.10 -8.28
CA LEU A 98 -7.50 2.73 -8.29
C LEU A 98 -8.57 1.84 -7.63
N MET A 99 -8.47 0.50 -7.71
CA MET A 99 -9.32 -0.40 -6.94
C MET A 99 -9.19 -0.16 -5.44
N ILE A 100 -7.95 -0.08 -4.93
CA ILE A 100 -7.64 0.23 -3.53
C ILE A 100 -8.24 1.60 -3.16
N ALA A 101 -7.97 2.61 -3.97
CA ALA A 101 -8.40 3.97 -3.71
C ALA A 101 -9.94 4.10 -3.66
N TYR A 102 -10.66 3.49 -4.61
CA TYR A 102 -12.13 3.46 -4.58
C TYR A 102 -12.68 2.65 -3.41
N GLU A 103 -12.06 1.53 -3.01
CA GLU A 103 -12.54 0.82 -1.82
C GLU A 103 -12.44 1.69 -0.57
N ILE A 104 -11.30 2.35 -0.37
CA ILE A 104 -11.06 3.20 0.80
C ILE A 104 -12.00 4.42 0.81
N ALA A 105 -12.34 4.94 -0.37
CA ALA A 105 -13.37 5.96 -0.56
C ALA A 105 -14.81 5.45 -0.37
N GLY A 106 -15.01 4.18 -0.02
CA GLY A 106 -16.35 3.59 0.14
C GLY A 106 -17.06 3.29 -1.19
N ASN A 107 -16.39 3.46 -2.32
CA ASN A 107 -16.91 3.21 -3.66
C ASN A 107 -16.64 1.77 -4.12
N ARG A 108 -17.13 0.80 -3.33
CA ARG A 108 -16.91 -0.63 -3.56
C ARG A 108 -17.36 -1.10 -4.94
N GLN A 109 -18.45 -0.56 -5.46
CA GLN A 109 -18.98 -0.93 -6.77
C GLN A 109 -17.97 -0.60 -7.88
N ARG A 110 -17.39 0.61 -7.88
CA ARG A 110 -16.34 0.97 -8.85
C ARG A 110 -15.06 0.15 -8.66
N SER A 111 -14.69 -0.17 -7.42
CA SER A 111 -13.57 -1.07 -7.14
C SER A 111 -13.76 -2.44 -7.82
N ARG A 112 -14.96 -3.04 -7.70
CA ARG A 112 -15.29 -4.30 -8.38
C ARG A 112 -15.34 -4.20 -9.90
N GLU A 113 -15.87 -3.10 -10.44
CA GLU A 113 -15.89 -2.87 -11.89
C GLU A 113 -14.47 -2.80 -12.46
N LEU A 114 -13.55 -2.17 -11.74
CA LEU A 114 -12.13 -2.18 -12.10
C LEU A 114 -11.56 -3.60 -12.02
N TYR A 115 -11.86 -4.36 -10.97
CA TYR A 115 -11.39 -5.74 -10.85
C TYR A 115 -11.84 -6.59 -12.03
N ALA A 116 -13.14 -6.61 -12.32
CA ALA A 116 -13.73 -7.34 -13.44
C ALA A 116 -13.13 -6.92 -14.79
N THR A 117 -12.90 -5.62 -14.99
CA THR A 117 -12.25 -5.09 -16.20
C THR A 117 -10.80 -5.58 -16.31
N GLY A 118 -10.07 -5.64 -15.19
CA GLY A 118 -8.69 -6.14 -15.18
C GLY A 118 -8.62 -7.62 -15.53
N ASN A 119 -9.49 -8.45 -14.94
CA ASN A 119 -9.59 -9.88 -15.26
C ASN A 119 -9.89 -10.09 -16.75
N ALA A 120 -10.83 -9.32 -17.31
CA ALA A 120 -11.20 -9.43 -18.72
C ALA A 120 -10.06 -9.05 -19.69
N LEU A 121 -9.16 -8.15 -19.29
CA LEU A 121 -8.07 -7.65 -20.13
C LEU A 121 -6.80 -8.47 -20.02
N HIS A 122 -6.51 -9.01 -18.83
CA HIS A 122 -5.20 -9.57 -18.50
C HIS A 122 -5.24 -11.05 -18.11
N GLY A 123 -6.43 -11.62 -17.85
CA GLY A 123 -6.53 -12.90 -17.16
C GLY A 123 -6.04 -12.72 -15.72
N GLN A 124 -4.92 -13.36 -15.39
CA GLN A 124 -4.22 -13.15 -14.12
C GLN A 124 -3.41 -11.84 -14.14
N TRP A 125 -3.49 -11.07 -13.06
CA TRP A 125 -2.81 -9.78 -12.96
C TRP A 125 -2.64 -9.35 -11.49
N TRP A 126 -1.85 -8.31 -11.27
CA TRP A 126 -1.54 -7.83 -9.92
C TRP A 126 -2.80 -7.45 -9.09
N GLY A 127 -3.92 -7.10 -9.74
CA GLY A 127 -5.17 -6.81 -9.05
C GLY A 127 -5.77 -8.01 -8.31
N ASP A 128 -5.38 -9.25 -8.63
CA ASP A 128 -5.83 -10.43 -7.90
C ASP A 128 -5.31 -10.44 -6.45
N HIS A 129 -4.06 -10.03 -6.22
CA HIS A 129 -3.52 -9.85 -4.86
C HIS A 129 -4.28 -8.79 -4.07
N VAL A 130 -4.72 -7.72 -4.75
CA VAL A 130 -5.58 -6.70 -4.14
C VAL A 130 -6.92 -7.30 -3.75
N GLU A 131 -7.54 -8.06 -4.65
CA GLU A 131 -8.85 -8.68 -4.39
C GLU A 131 -8.79 -9.70 -3.25
N ILE A 132 -7.69 -10.44 -3.06
CA ILE A 132 -7.51 -11.31 -1.87
C ILE A 132 -7.70 -10.50 -0.57
N VAL A 133 -6.97 -9.39 -0.42
CA VAL A 133 -7.02 -8.58 0.81
C VAL A 133 -8.37 -7.89 0.97
N LEU A 134 -8.98 -7.47 -0.13
CA LEU A 134 -10.34 -6.91 -0.13
C LEU A 134 -11.38 -7.96 0.28
N SER A 135 -11.33 -9.17 -0.28
CA SER A 135 -12.24 -10.26 0.04
C SER A 135 -12.11 -10.70 1.51
N LEU A 136 -10.89 -10.72 2.07
CA LEU A 136 -10.69 -10.95 3.51
C LEU A 136 -11.45 -9.92 4.35
N GLY A 137 -11.36 -8.63 4.00
CA GLY A 137 -12.06 -7.57 4.73
C GLY A 137 -13.58 -7.55 4.49
N ARG A 138 -14.03 -8.04 3.33
CA ARG A 138 -15.45 -8.17 2.98
C ARG A 138 -16.07 -9.48 3.47
N GLN A 139 -15.26 -10.41 3.99
CA GLN A 139 -15.65 -11.79 4.32
C GLN A 139 -16.28 -12.51 3.12
N GLU A 140 -15.63 -12.38 1.97
CA GLU A 140 -16.05 -12.98 0.71
C GLU A 140 -15.12 -14.12 0.29
N PRO A 141 -15.59 -15.06 -0.57
CA PRO A 141 -14.72 -16.09 -1.13
C PRO A 141 -13.48 -15.50 -1.81
N LEU A 142 -12.35 -16.17 -1.63
CA LEU A 142 -11.07 -15.77 -2.22
C LEU A 142 -10.96 -16.28 -3.67
N PRO A 143 -10.73 -15.41 -4.67
CA PRO A 143 -10.57 -15.84 -6.05
C PRO A 143 -9.15 -16.36 -6.34
N HIS A 144 -9.07 -17.53 -7.00
CA HIS A 144 -7.84 -18.04 -7.66
C HIS A 144 -6.57 -18.05 -6.78
N VAL A 145 -6.68 -18.39 -5.50
CA VAL A 145 -5.55 -18.35 -4.54
C VAL A 145 -4.34 -19.15 -5.05
N GLU A 146 -4.60 -20.33 -5.61
CA GLU A 146 -3.61 -21.30 -6.09
C GLU A 146 -2.84 -20.82 -7.32
N GLU A 147 -3.33 -19.77 -7.99
CA GLU A 147 -2.70 -19.23 -9.19
C GLU A 147 -1.71 -18.11 -8.84
N LEU A 148 -1.79 -17.52 -7.64
CA LEU A 148 -1.08 -16.28 -7.26
C LEU A 148 0.39 -16.46 -6.86
N GLY A 149 0.89 -17.69 -6.82
CA GLY A 149 2.27 -17.99 -6.51
C GLY A 149 2.66 -17.59 -5.07
N PHE A 150 1.70 -17.70 -4.14
CA PHE A 150 1.98 -17.57 -2.73
C PHE A 150 2.84 -18.75 -2.24
N SER A 151 3.46 -18.60 -1.08
CA SER A 151 4.06 -19.75 -0.40
C SER A 151 3.00 -20.78 -0.05
N GLU A 152 3.36 -22.06 -0.11
CA GLU A 152 2.46 -23.17 0.24
C GLU A 152 1.83 -22.96 1.62
N GLU A 153 2.59 -22.39 2.56
CA GLU A 153 2.08 -22.10 3.90
C GLU A 153 1.04 -20.98 3.91
N LEU A 154 1.22 -19.92 3.12
CA LEU A 154 0.21 -18.86 3.02
C LEU A 154 -1.06 -19.38 2.31
N GLU A 155 -0.92 -20.16 1.23
CA GLU A 155 -2.05 -20.79 0.55
C GLU A 155 -2.86 -21.68 1.52
N GLN A 156 -2.18 -22.50 2.31
CA GLN A 156 -2.83 -23.33 3.33
C GLN A 156 -3.62 -22.51 4.33
N LEU A 157 -3.11 -21.36 4.80
CA LEU A 157 -3.87 -20.49 5.69
C LEU A 157 -5.12 -19.91 5.00
N LEU A 158 -4.98 -19.46 3.76
CA LEU A 158 -6.08 -18.89 2.97
C LEU A 158 -7.19 -19.91 2.65
N HIS A 159 -6.87 -21.21 2.58
CA HIS A 159 -7.86 -22.27 2.36
C HIS A 159 -8.66 -22.68 3.60
N HIS A 160 -8.22 -22.31 4.81
CA HIS A 160 -8.83 -22.76 6.07
C HIS A 160 -9.36 -21.60 6.93
N LEU A 161 -9.70 -20.48 6.29
CA LEU A 161 -10.18 -19.27 6.98
C LEU A 161 -11.47 -19.48 7.79
N ASP A 162 -12.19 -20.57 7.56
CA ASP A 162 -13.36 -20.99 8.34
C ASP A 162 -13.01 -21.54 9.74
N ASP A 163 -11.77 -21.99 9.96
CA ASP A 163 -11.27 -22.51 11.23
C ASP A 163 -10.21 -21.57 11.83
N HIS A 164 -10.68 -20.52 12.51
CA HIS A 164 -9.81 -19.46 13.05
C HIS A 164 -8.76 -19.99 14.05
N GLU A 165 -9.11 -20.99 14.88
CA GLU A 165 -8.17 -21.56 15.85
C GLU A 165 -7.06 -22.35 15.15
N ARG A 166 -7.41 -23.11 14.11
CA ARG A 166 -6.42 -23.79 13.28
C ARG A 166 -5.52 -22.79 12.56
N VAL A 167 -6.09 -21.79 11.88
CA VAL A 167 -5.33 -20.75 11.17
C VAL A 167 -4.39 -20.03 12.14
N ARG A 168 -4.86 -19.70 13.34
CA ARG A 168 -4.03 -19.09 14.38
C ARG A 168 -2.84 -19.97 14.75
N SER A 169 -3.07 -21.25 15.03
CA SER A 169 -2.02 -22.21 15.39
C SER A 169 -0.97 -22.37 14.28
N ASP A 170 -1.44 -22.51 13.04
CA ASP A 170 -0.57 -22.69 11.87
C ASP A 170 0.20 -21.40 11.55
N LEU A 171 -0.45 -20.23 11.66
CA LEU A 171 0.19 -18.92 11.51
C LEU A 171 1.29 -18.71 12.55
N LEU A 172 1.03 -18.95 13.83
CA LEU A 172 2.04 -18.80 14.88
C LEU A 172 3.23 -19.76 14.67
N ARG A 173 2.98 -20.98 14.23
CA ARG A 173 4.02 -21.95 13.88
C ARG A 173 4.87 -21.46 12.70
N ARG A 174 4.23 -20.90 11.67
CA ARG A 174 4.91 -20.32 10.51
C ARG A 174 5.78 -19.13 10.92
N LEU A 175 5.26 -18.21 11.71
CA LEU A 175 5.98 -17.01 12.12
C LEU A 175 7.22 -17.28 12.99
N ALA A 176 7.31 -18.46 13.62
CA ALA A 176 8.53 -18.89 14.30
C ALA A 176 9.70 -19.19 13.32
N ALA A 177 9.41 -19.44 12.05
CA ALA A 177 10.38 -19.76 11.00
C ALA A 177 10.53 -18.67 9.92
N VAL A 178 9.57 -17.73 9.85
CA VAL A 178 9.60 -16.63 8.88
C VAL A 178 10.57 -15.56 9.32
N ASN A 179 11.46 -15.16 8.41
CA ASN A 179 12.32 -14.01 8.63
C ASN A 179 11.54 -12.70 8.47
N SER A 180 11.97 -11.67 9.18
CA SER A 180 11.34 -10.36 9.17
C SER A 180 11.42 -9.67 7.80
N ASP A 181 12.22 -10.15 6.85
CA ASP A 181 12.33 -9.64 5.48
C ASP A 181 11.36 -10.30 4.48
N ASN A 182 10.48 -11.19 4.94
CA ASN A 182 9.54 -11.90 4.08
C ASN A 182 8.58 -10.93 3.38
N THR A 183 8.48 -11.04 2.06
CA THR A 183 7.62 -10.21 1.21
C THR A 183 6.13 -10.45 1.41
N GLU A 184 5.75 -11.57 2.03
CA GLU A 184 4.35 -11.96 2.27
C GLU A 184 3.78 -11.46 3.61
N LEU A 185 4.57 -10.74 4.42
CA LEU A 185 4.16 -10.28 5.75
C LEU A 185 2.84 -9.49 5.76
N ILE A 186 2.56 -8.73 4.70
CA ILE A 186 1.30 -7.99 4.61
C ILE A 186 0.08 -8.91 4.44
N TYR A 187 0.23 -10.05 3.76
CA TYR A 187 -0.84 -11.04 3.64
C TYR A 187 -1.02 -11.82 4.94
N TYR A 188 0.08 -12.19 5.63
CA TYR A 188 -0.02 -12.76 6.97
C TYR A 188 -0.67 -11.79 7.96
N ALA A 189 -0.39 -10.48 7.84
CA ALA A 189 -1.08 -9.45 8.62
C ALA A 189 -2.58 -9.41 8.30
N ALA A 190 -2.96 -9.50 7.02
CA ALA A 190 -4.36 -9.52 6.60
C ALA A 190 -5.09 -10.78 7.10
N VAL A 191 -4.46 -11.95 7.05
CA VAL A 191 -4.99 -13.20 7.62
C VAL A 191 -5.17 -13.06 9.14
N ALA A 192 -4.16 -12.56 9.85
CA ALA A 192 -4.25 -12.31 11.29
C ALA A 192 -5.40 -11.37 11.63
N ALA A 193 -5.56 -10.28 10.89
CA ALA A 193 -6.65 -9.33 11.09
C ALA A 193 -8.01 -9.98 10.82
N HIS A 194 -8.13 -10.76 9.74
CA HIS A 194 -9.36 -11.48 9.39
C HIS A 194 -9.84 -12.44 10.48
N ILE A 195 -8.92 -13.18 11.11
CA ILE A 195 -9.27 -14.12 12.19
C ILE A 195 -9.44 -13.46 13.56
N GLY A 196 -9.29 -12.14 13.66
CA GLY A 196 -9.47 -11.39 14.91
C GLY A 196 -8.23 -11.28 15.79
N GLU A 197 -7.02 -11.43 15.22
CA GLU A 197 -5.74 -11.28 15.92
C GLU A 197 -5.12 -9.90 15.65
N GLN A 198 -5.78 -8.82 16.09
CA GLN A 198 -5.42 -7.44 15.71
C GLN A 198 -4.01 -7.05 16.17
N GLN A 199 -3.58 -7.47 17.36
CA GLN A 199 -2.24 -7.19 17.86
C GLN A 199 -1.15 -7.90 17.05
N LEU A 200 -1.42 -9.12 16.58
CA LEU A 200 -0.50 -9.82 15.70
C LEU A 200 -0.46 -9.16 14.32
N ALA A 201 -1.62 -8.82 13.77
CA ALA A 201 -1.74 -8.11 12.51
C ALA A 201 -0.96 -6.78 12.52
N LEU A 202 -1.07 -5.99 13.60
CA LEU A 202 -0.36 -4.74 13.76
C LEU A 202 1.16 -4.92 13.78
N ARG A 203 1.67 -5.96 14.45
CA ARG A 203 3.11 -6.27 14.45
C ARG A 203 3.60 -6.67 13.06
N LEU A 204 2.90 -7.59 12.39
CA LEU A 204 3.26 -8.03 11.03
C LEU A 204 3.19 -6.89 10.02
N MET A 205 2.19 -6.00 10.17
CA MET A 205 2.06 -4.79 9.38
C MET A 205 3.25 -3.87 9.55
N ARG A 206 3.73 -3.65 10.79
CA ARG A 206 4.95 -2.86 11.06
C ARG A 206 6.16 -3.45 10.36
N ASP A 207 6.36 -4.76 10.44
CA ASP A 207 7.49 -5.43 9.81
C ASP A 207 7.40 -5.31 8.28
N ALA A 208 6.21 -5.48 7.71
CA ALA A 208 5.97 -5.31 6.27
C ALA A 208 6.29 -3.88 5.79
N ILE A 209 5.87 -2.84 6.53
CA ILE A 209 6.16 -1.43 6.19
C ILE A 209 7.65 -1.14 6.36
N THR A 210 8.31 -1.73 7.37
CA THR A 210 9.75 -1.59 7.57
C THR A 210 10.54 -2.14 6.38
N ASN A 211 10.11 -3.28 5.82
CA ASN A 211 10.73 -3.86 4.62
C ASN A 211 10.51 -3.04 3.36
N SER A 212 9.31 -2.49 3.20
CA SER A 212 8.95 -1.63 2.09
C SER A 212 7.82 -0.72 2.51
N TRP A 213 8.09 0.58 2.56
CA TRP A 213 7.11 1.57 2.98
C TRP A 213 5.87 1.57 2.07
N THR A 214 5.98 1.08 0.83
CA THR A 214 4.82 0.87 -0.05
C THR A 214 3.74 0.01 0.59
N ASN A 215 4.08 -0.83 1.58
CA ASN A 215 3.09 -1.60 2.32
C ASN A 215 2.11 -0.74 3.14
N MET A 216 2.43 0.53 3.38
CA MET A 216 1.56 1.49 4.07
C MET A 216 0.19 1.62 3.39
N LEU A 217 0.13 1.49 2.06
CA LEU A 217 -1.13 1.61 1.32
C LEU A 217 -2.16 0.53 1.69
N TRP A 218 -1.71 -0.66 2.08
CA TRP A 218 -2.59 -1.79 2.38
C TRP A 218 -3.26 -1.65 3.74
N THR A 219 -2.64 -0.91 4.66
CA THR A 219 -3.14 -0.69 6.03
C THR A 219 -4.52 -0.01 6.05
N TRP A 220 -4.87 0.66 4.96
CA TRP A 220 -6.14 1.35 4.79
C TRP A 220 -7.28 0.41 4.34
N LEU A 221 -6.98 -0.81 3.90
CA LEU A 221 -8.00 -1.73 3.41
C LEU A 221 -8.92 -2.26 4.53
N PRO A 222 -10.17 -2.67 4.21
CA PRO A 222 -11.20 -2.96 5.20
C PRO A 222 -10.84 -4.07 6.21
N VAL A 223 -10.01 -5.04 5.81
CA VAL A 223 -9.57 -6.12 6.72
C VAL A 223 -8.84 -5.59 7.96
N PHE A 224 -8.28 -4.38 7.87
CA PHE A 224 -7.55 -3.73 8.96
C PHE A 224 -8.39 -2.70 9.74
N ASP A 225 -9.70 -2.61 9.54
CA ASP A 225 -10.55 -1.63 10.24
C ASP A 225 -10.40 -1.71 11.77
N GLU A 226 -10.45 -2.92 12.33
CA GLU A 226 -10.27 -3.12 13.78
C GLU A 226 -8.84 -2.86 14.24
N VAL A 227 -7.84 -3.16 13.38
CA VAL A 227 -6.43 -2.84 13.67
C VAL A 227 -6.24 -1.33 13.75
N ARG A 228 -6.88 -0.56 12.85
CA ARG A 228 -6.82 0.90 12.82
C ARG A 228 -7.57 1.56 13.98
N ALA A 229 -8.49 0.86 14.62
CA ALA A 229 -9.21 1.36 15.79
C ALA A 229 -8.36 1.32 17.07
N ASP A 230 -7.24 0.58 17.08
CA ASP A 230 -6.32 0.48 18.21
C ASP A 230 -5.39 1.71 18.30
N GLU A 231 -5.19 2.25 19.51
CA GLU A 231 -4.27 3.38 19.73
C GLU A 231 -2.83 3.07 19.29
N ALA A 232 -2.40 1.81 19.36
CA ALA A 232 -1.07 1.40 18.92
C ALA A 232 -0.88 1.52 17.39
N PHE A 233 -1.97 1.54 16.60
CA PHE A 233 -1.90 1.87 15.19
C PHE A 233 -1.50 3.33 14.98
N TYR A 234 -1.96 4.25 15.85
CA TYR A 234 -1.52 5.65 15.75
C TYR A 234 -0.02 5.79 16.00
N THR A 235 0.52 5.06 16.98
CA THR A 235 1.97 4.98 17.22
C THR A 235 2.72 4.45 16.00
N LEU A 236 2.17 3.45 15.29
CA LEU A 236 2.74 2.97 14.03
C LEU A 236 2.86 4.08 12.98
N ILE A 237 1.77 4.82 12.76
CA ILE A 237 1.73 5.92 11.79
C ILE A 237 2.70 7.04 12.18
N ASP A 238 2.84 7.33 13.47
CA ASP A 238 3.79 8.31 14.00
C ASP A 238 5.25 7.88 13.80
N ASP A 239 5.57 6.62 14.10
CA ASP A 239 6.92 6.06 13.95
C ASP A 239 7.44 6.12 12.50
N PHE A 240 6.53 6.01 11.52
CA PHE A 240 6.84 6.16 10.10
C PHE A 240 6.77 7.62 9.60
N GLY A 241 6.59 8.59 10.51
CA GLY A 241 6.61 10.02 10.22
C GLY A 241 5.42 10.53 9.41
N VAL A 242 4.34 9.76 9.34
CA VAL A 242 3.15 10.11 8.55
C VAL A 242 2.36 11.23 9.24
N THR A 243 2.28 11.22 10.57
CA THR A 243 1.70 12.30 11.38
C THR A 243 2.42 13.62 11.13
N GLU A 244 3.76 13.62 11.09
CA GLU A 244 4.56 14.81 10.80
C GLU A 244 4.30 15.33 9.39
N TYR A 245 4.16 14.43 8.41
CA TYR A 245 3.76 14.79 7.05
C TYR A 245 2.39 15.48 7.06
N TRP A 246 1.40 14.92 7.78
CA TRP A 246 0.05 15.49 7.88
C TRP A 246 0.02 16.84 8.60
N ASP A 247 0.78 17.01 9.68
CA ASP A 247 0.90 18.28 10.38
C ASP A 247 1.47 19.39 9.47
N ARG A 248 2.35 19.02 8.54
CA ARG A 248 3.00 19.98 7.63
C ARG A 248 2.19 20.26 6.36
N LEU A 249 1.54 19.25 5.80
CA LEU A 249 0.91 19.30 4.47
C LEU A 249 -0.60 19.04 4.50
N GLY A 250 -1.18 19.10 5.70
CA GLY A 250 -2.59 18.89 5.95
C GLY A 250 -2.92 17.42 6.20
N TRP A 251 -3.83 17.20 7.14
CA TRP A 251 -4.40 15.90 7.43
C TRP A 251 -5.32 15.44 6.30
N PRO A 252 -5.44 14.12 6.04
CA PRO A 252 -6.40 13.64 5.06
C PRO A 252 -7.82 13.73 5.60
N GLU A 253 -8.81 13.96 4.73
CA GLU A 253 -10.21 14.13 5.15
C GLU A 253 -10.77 12.91 5.90
N VAL A 254 -10.33 11.72 5.49
CA VAL A 254 -10.71 10.45 6.13
C VAL A 254 -10.15 10.29 7.54
N CYS A 255 -9.21 11.16 7.94
CA CYS A 255 -8.51 11.13 9.21
C CYS A 255 -8.34 12.56 9.75
N PRO A 256 -9.41 13.24 10.20
CA PRO A 256 -9.29 14.60 10.68
C PRO A 256 -8.53 14.63 12.02
N PRO A 257 -7.72 15.68 12.27
CA PRO A 257 -6.96 15.80 13.51
C PRO A 257 -7.93 15.93 14.69
N GLN A 258 -7.79 15.04 15.67
CA GLN A 258 -8.57 15.09 16.91
C GLN A 258 -7.93 16.04 17.93
N ILE A 259 -8.74 16.49 18.90
CA ILE A 259 -8.29 17.37 19.99
C ILE A 259 -7.17 16.70 20.81
N SER A 260 -7.22 15.37 20.98
CA SER A 260 -6.07 14.58 21.40
C SER A 260 -5.32 14.12 20.15
N ARG A 261 -4.07 14.56 19.98
CA ARG A 261 -3.14 14.07 18.94
C ARG A 261 -2.75 12.58 19.11
N SER A 262 -3.55 11.81 19.81
CA SER A 262 -3.33 10.39 20.14
C SER A 262 -4.27 9.46 19.40
N SER A 263 -5.22 9.98 18.63
CA SER A 263 -6.17 9.14 17.90
C SER A 263 -6.63 9.83 16.62
N CYS A 264 -6.83 9.02 15.57
CA CYS A 264 -7.54 9.41 14.37
C CYS A 264 -8.69 8.43 14.15
N GLN A 265 -9.91 8.95 13.99
CA GLN A 265 -11.04 8.13 13.56
C GLN A 265 -11.02 8.05 12.04
N TRP A 266 -10.49 6.95 11.52
CA TRP A 266 -10.52 6.71 10.08
C TRP A 266 -11.96 6.45 9.63
N GLN A 267 -12.53 7.36 8.85
CA GLN A 267 -13.88 7.24 8.30
C GLN A 267 -13.80 7.26 6.78
N ALA A 268 -14.33 6.21 6.14
CA ALA A 268 -14.47 6.19 4.69
C ALA A 268 -15.34 7.39 4.24
N SER A 269 -14.78 8.27 3.43
CA SER A 269 -15.51 9.44 2.91
C SER A 269 -16.22 9.06 1.63
N ALA A 270 -17.56 9.11 1.63
CA ALA A 270 -18.40 8.84 0.46
C ALA A 270 -18.33 9.93 -0.63
N ALA A 271 -17.44 10.92 -0.49
CA ALA A 271 -17.37 12.09 -1.36
C ALA A 271 -16.59 11.88 -2.67
N TRP A 272 -16.03 10.69 -2.92
CA TRP A 272 -15.08 10.42 -4.02
C TRP A 272 -15.56 9.31 -4.99
#